data_AF-A0A6I1MV46-F1
#
_entry.id   AF-A0A6I1MV46-F1
#
_cell.length_a   1.000
_cell.length_b   1.000
_cell.length_c   1.000
_cell.angle_alpha   90.00
_cell.angle_beta   90.00
_cell.angle_gamma   90.00
#
_symmetry.space_group_name_H-M   'P 1'
#
loop_
_entity.id
_entity.type
_entity.pdbx_description
1 polymer ?
#
loop_
_entity_poly.entity_id
_entity_poly.type
_entity_poly.pdbx_seq_one_letter_code
_entity_poly.pdbx_strand_id
1 'polypeptide(L)'
;MNILAYLEPVPFHTANEALFYCYRAFDQLAWPQEMRGDFFHDAPGCEPAPESRALTLAILAGIAEQEQCPLDQLGANTLGAYARALGEVGDVLTARLPGLDAGRGDALLRQMRADVH
;
A
#
# COMPACT_ATOMS: atom_id res chain seq x y z
N MET A 1 -15.04 1.05 -7.50
CA MET A 1 -14.46 -0.25 -7.11
C MET A 1 -14.28 -0.33 -5.59
N ASN A 2 -14.49 -1.49 -4.96
CA ASN A 2 -14.20 -1.72 -3.53
C ASN A 2 -12.83 -2.38 -3.34
N ILE A 3 -11.80 -1.61 -2.96
CA ILE A 3 -10.42 -2.11 -2.76
C ILE A 3 -10.37 -3.11 -1.58
N LEU A 4 -11.11 -2.85 -0.50
CA LEU A 4 -11.11 -3.70 0.69
C LEU A 4 -11.51 -5.15 0.36
N ALA A 5 -12.43 -5.35 -0.59
CA ALA A 5 -12.87 -6.68 -1.00
C ALA A 5 -11.75 -7.55 -1.61
N TYR A 6 -10.72 -6.94 -2.21
CA TYR A 6 -9.54 -7.68 -2.69
C TYR A 6 -8.67 -8.17 -1.52
N LEU A 7 -8.65 -7.41 -0.42
CA LEU A 7 -7.70 -7.58 0.67
C LEU A 7 -8.25 -8.36 1.87
N GLU A 8 -9.57 -8.32 2.11
CA GLU A 8 -10.22 -9.04 3.21
C GLU A 8 -9.95 -10.55 3.25
N PRO A 9 -9.86 -11.27 2.12
CA PRO A 9 -9.66 -12.71 2.14
C PRO A 9 -8.22 -13.15 2.45
N VAL A 10 -7.24 -12.23 2.42
CA VAL A 10 -5.81 -12.58 2.55
C VAL A 10 -5.25 -12.18 3.92
N PRO A 11 -4.12 -12.79 4.35
CA PRO A 11 -3.45 -12.37 5.57
C PRO A 11 -3.04 -10.90 5.56
N PHE A 12 -3.03 -10.26 6.75
CA PHE A 12 -2.68 -8.84 6.89
C PHE A 12 -1.35 -8.47 6.23
N HIS A 13 -0.31 -9.29 6.39
CA HIS A 13 1.01 -8.98 5.82
C HIS A 13 0.97 -8.94 4.29
N THR A 14 0.26 -9.87 3.65
CA THR A 14 0.04 -9.88 2.20
C THR A 14 -0.76 -8.66 1.76
N ALA A 15 -1.84 -8.32 2.48
CA ALA A 15 -2.65 -7.15 2.16
C ALA A 15 -1.87 -5.84 2.32
N ASN A 16 -1.09 -5.71 3.39
CA ASN A 16 -0.29 -4.54 3.69
C ASN A 16 0.84 -4.36 2.68
N GLU A 17 1.52 -5.45 2.29
CA GLU A 17 2.54 -5.42 1.24
C GLU A 17 1.91 -5.03 -0.12
N ALA A 18 0.73 -5.58 -0.45
CA ALA A 18 0.05 -5.21 -1.69
C ALA A 18 -0.35 -3.73 -1.73
N LEU A 19 -0.87 -3.18 -0.63
CA LEU A 19 -1.17 -1.75 -0.47
C LEU A 19 0.08 -0.88 -0.66
N PHE A 20 1.20 -1.27 -0.04
CA PHE A 20 2.48 -0.58 -0.19
C PHE A 20 2.90 -0.47 -1.66
N TYR A 21 2.82 -1.58 -2.40
CA TYR A 21 3.19 -1.56 -3.82
C TYR A 21 2.17 -0.83 -4.71
N CYS A 22 0.88 -0.76 -4.33
CA CYS A 22 -0.07 0.13 -5.01
C CYS A 22 0.30 1.61 -4.84
N TYR A 23 0.71 2.04 -3.65
CA TYR A 23 1.23 3.40 -3.43
C TYR A 23 2.48 3.68 -4.25
N ARG A 24 3.44 2.76 -4.25
CA ARG A 24 4.66 2.86 -5.08
C ARG A 24 4.34 3.02 -6.56
N ALA A 25 3.34 2.30 -7.06
CA ALA A 25 2.88 2.45 -8.43
C ALA A 25 2.38 3.88 -8.69
N PHE A 26 1.58 4.46 -7.79
CA PHE A 26 1.12 5.85 -7.92
C PHE A 26 2.26 6.86 -7.83
N ASP A 27 3.23 6.65 -6.95
CA ASP A 27 4.41 7.50 -6.85
C ASP A 27 5.19 7.51 -8.17
N GLN A 28 5.37 6.35 -8.83
CA GLN A 28 6.01 6.29 -10.16
C GLN A 28 5.24 7.08 -11.22
N LEU A 29 3.91 7.15 -11.15
CA LEU A 29 3.12 7.89 -12.13
C LEU A 29 3.38 9.41 -12.09
N ALA A 30 3.86 9.93 -10.96
CA ALA A 30 4.26 11.33 -10.84
C ALA A 30 5.55 11.67 -11.62
N TRP A 31 6.32 10.66 -12.02
CA TRP A 31 7.57 10.84 -12.77
C TRP A 31 7.31 10.82 -14.28
N PRO A 32 8.18 11.48 -15.08
CA PRO A 32 8.20 11.30 -16.53
C PRO A 32 8.33 9.82 -16.90
N GLN A 33 7.67 9.39 -17.98
CA GLN A 33 7.56 7.98 -18.35
C GLN A 33 8.93 7.30 -18.52
N GLU A 34 9.94 8.01 -19.03
CA GLU A 34 11.29 7.50 -19.26
C GLU A 34 12.06 7.25 -17.95
N MET A 35 11.62 7.88 -16.86
CA MET A 35 12.22 7.74 -15.52
C MET A 35 11.52 6.70 -14.66
N ARG A 36 10.37 6.18 -15.11
CA ARG A 36 9.59 5.21 -14.33
C ARG A 36 10.31 3.86 -14.30
N GLY A 37 10.60 3.38 -13.10
CA GLY A 37 11.17 2.06 -12.86
C GLY A 37 10.12 0.98 -12.65
N ASP A 38 10.57 -0.27 -12.50
CA ASP A 38 9.71 -1.31 -11.95
C ASP A 38 9.42 -0.98 -10.47
N PHE A 39 8.17 -0.61 -10.16
CA PHE A 39 7.78 -0.23 -8.81
C PHE A 39 7.84 -1.38 -7.81
N PHE A 40 7.91 -2.64 -8.27
CA PHE A 40 8.17 -3.82 -7.44
C PHE A 40 9.64 -3.98 -7.05
N HIS A 41 10.55 -3.31 -7.75
CA HIS A 41 11.97 -3.34 -7.41
C HIS A 41 12.31 -2.13 -6.53
N ASP A 42 12.31 -2.34 -5.21
CA ASP A 42 12.68 -1.32 -4.23
C ASP A 42 14.18 -1.36 -3.89
N ALA A 43 14.67 -2.54 -3.50
CA ALA A 43 16.07 -2.80 -3.22
C ALA A 43 16.40 -4.27 -3.53
N PRO A 44 17.70 -4.64 -3.68
CA PRO A 44 18.10 -6.02 -3.92
C PRO A 44 17.55 -6.98 -2.85
N GLY A 45 16.79 -7.99 -3.26
CA GLY A 45 16.22 -9.01 -2.36
C GLY A 45 14.95 -8.57 -1.62
N CYS A 46 14.38 -7.41 -1.98
CA CYS A 46 13.14 -6.89 -1.41
C CYS A 46 11.93 -7.08 -2.34
N GLU A 47 11.95 -8.08 -3.23
CA GLU A 47 10.81 -8.35 -4.12
C GLU A 47 9.56 -8.75 -3.31
N PRO A 48 8.35 -8.35 -3.75
CA PRO A 48 7.11 -8.78 -3.11
C PRO A 48 6.96 -10.30 -3.13
N ALA A 49 6.25 -10.83 -2.14
CA ALA A 49 5.72 -12.19 -2.24
C ALA A 49 4.84 -12.34 -3.51
N PRO A 50 4.82 -13.50 -4.17
CA PRO A 50 4.03 -13.72 -5.38
C PRO A 50 2.56 -13.37 -5.22
N GLU A 51 1.96 -13.69 -4.06
CA GLU A 51 0.59 -13.39 -3.72
C GLU A 51 0.35 -11.87 -3.63
N SER A 52 1.23 -11.14 -2.94
CA SER A 52 1.16 -9.69 -2.83
C SER A 52 1.31 -9.03 -4.19
N ARG A 53 2.23 -9.51 -5.04
CA ARG A 53 2.41 -9.02 -6.41
C ARG A 53 1.14 -9.21 -7.25
N ALA A 54 0.54 -10.40 -7.21
CA ALA A 54 -0.70 -10.68 -7.93
C ALA A 54 -1.84 -9.77 -7.45
N LEU A 55 -1.92 -9.54 -6.14
CA LEU A 55 -2.92 -8.69 -5.52
C LEU A 55 -2.76 -7.22 -5.89
N THR A 56 -1.53 -6.69 -5.85
CA THR A 56 -1.22 -5.34 -6.33
C THR A 56 -1.64 -5.15 -7.78
N LEU A 57 -1.28 -6.10 -8.67
CA LEU A 57 -1.65 -6.02 -10.08
C LEU A 57 -3.17 -6.07 -10.27
N ALA A 58 -3.88 -6.90 -9.51
CA ALA A 58 -5.34 -6.98 -9.57
C ALA A 58 -6.02 -5.67 -9.15
N ILE A 59 -5.54 -5.03 -8.08
CA ILE A 59 -6.06 -3.73 -7.61
C ILE A 59 -5.81 -2.65 -8.67
N LEU A 60 -4.58 -2.56 -9.18
CA LEU A 60 -4.19 -1.59 -10.21
C LEU A 60 -5.00 -1.77 -11.51
N ALA A 61 -5.21 -3.02 -11.93
CA ALA A 61 -6.06 -3.34 -13.08
C ALA A 61 -7.53 -2.97 -12.84
N GLY A 62 -8.07 -3.26 -11.66
CA GLY A 62 -9.44 -2.90 -11.31
C GLY A 62 -9.67 -1.38 -11.26
N ILE A 63 -8.66 -0.60 -10.88
CA ILE A 63 -8.71 0.87 -10.97
C ILE A 63 -8.75 1.32 -12.44
N ALA A 64 -7.86 0.79 -13.28
CA ALA A 64 -7.84 1.11 -14.70
C ALA A 64 -9.16 0.74 -15.40
N GLU A 65 -9.77 -0.39 -15.03
CA GLU A 65 -11.08 -0.82 -15.53
C GLU A 65 -12.20 0.12 -15.05
N GLN A 66 -12.20 0.48 -13.77
CA GLN A 66 -13.18 1.40 -13.17
C GLN A 66 -13.17 2.78 -13.81
N GLU A 67 -11.98 3.28 -14.14
CA GLU A 67 -11.77 4.59 -14.78
C GLU A 67 -11.81 4.52 -16.32
N GLN A 68 -11.89 3.30 -16.86
CA GLN A 68 -11.90 3.03 -18.31
C GLN A 68 -10.70 3.63 -19.05
N CYS A 69 -9.56 3.75 -18.38
CA CYS A 69 -8.33 4.25 -18.96
C CYS A 69 -7.09 3.69 -18.26
N PRO A 70 -5.94 3.68 -18.95
CA PRO A 70 -4.66 3.35 -18.33
C PRO A 70 -4.33 4.25 -17.13
N LEU A 71 -3.66 3.68 -16.12
CA LEU A 71 -3.31 4.39 -14.88
C LEU A 71 -2.49 5.67 -15.13
N ASP A 72 -1.63 5.69 -16.15
CA ASP A 72 -0.79 6.83 -16.51
C ASP A 72 -1.55 7.97 -17.20
N GLN A 73 -2.83 7.77 -17.52
CA GLN A 73 -3.73 8.79 -18.05
C GLN A 73 -4.67 9.36 -16.96
N LEU A 74 -4.60 8.82 -15.74
CA LEU A 74 -5.40 9.33 -14.64
C LEU A 74 -4.94 10.72 -14.21
N GLY A 75 -5.91 11.61 -14.01
CA GLY A 75 -5.64 12.93 -13.46
C GLY A 75 -5.18 12.84 -12.00
N ALA A 76 -4.40 13.84 -11.57
CA ALA A 76 -3.84 13.91 -10.21
C ALA A 76 -4.91 13.82 -9.10
N ASN A 77 -6.09 14.40 -9.33
CA ASN A 77 -7.20 14.33 -8.37
C ASN A 77 -7.74 12.90 -8.21
N THR A 78 -7.86 12.17 -9.32
CA THR A 78 -8.32 10.76 -9.32
C THR A 78 -7.30 9.86 -8.66
N LEU A 79 -6.01 10.01 -9.00
CA LEU A 79 -4.92 9.30 -8.33
C LEU A 79 -4.88 9.60 -6.82
N GLY A 80 -5.05 10.86 -6.44
CA GLY A 80 -5.12 11.27 -5.03
C GLY A 80 -6.32 10.68 -4.28
N ALA A 81 -7.46 10.51 -4.94
CA ALA A 81 -8.62 9.85 -4.37
C ALA A 81 -8.35 8.35 -4.11
N TYR A 82 -7.74 7.65 -5.07
CA TYR A 82 -7.34 6.25 -4.89
C TYR A 82 -6.25 6.09 -3.84
N ALA A 83 -5.26 6.99 -3.81
CA ALA A 83 -4.24 7.02 -2.77
C ALA A 83 -4.87 7.19 -1.37
N ARG A 84 -5.88 8.06 -1.22
CA ARG A 84 -6.61 8.18 0.06
C ARG A 84 -7.38 6.90 0.41
N ALA A 85 -8.08 6.32 -0.57
CA ALA A 85 -8.85 5.09 -0.37
C ALA A 85 -7.96 3.91 0.04
N LEU A 86 -6.77 3.76 -0.54
CA LEU A 86 -5.78 2.75 -0.11
C LEU A 86 -5.39 2.93 1.36
N GLY A 87 -5.20 4.18 1.81
CA GLY A 87 -4.85 4.52 3.19
C GLY A 87 -5.96 4.19 4.17
N GLU A 88 -7.20 4.57 3.84
CA GLU A 88 -8.39 4.24 4.64
C GLU A 88 -8.58 2.72 4.77
N VAL A 89 -8.30 1.96 3.70
CA VAL A 89 -8.33 0.50 3.75
C VAL A 89 -7.20 -0.06 4.64
N GLY A 90 -6.00 0.51 4.56
CA GLY A 90 -4.89 0.18 5.45
C GLY A 90 -5.23 0.40 6.93
N ASP A 91 -5.89 1.52 7.26
CA ASP A 91 -6.35 1.82 8.62
C ASP A 91 -7.37 0.78 9.10
N VAL A 92 -8.33 0.40 8.25
CA VAL A 92 -9.32 -0.65 8.56
C VAL A 92 -8.64 -2.00 8.83
N LEU A 93 -7.68 -2.40 8.01
CA LEU A 93 -6.95 -3.66 8.20
C LEU A 93 -6.12 -3.63 9.49
N THR A 94 -5.49 -2.49 9.78
CA THR A 94 -4.67 -2.30 10.99
C THR A 94 -5.52 -2.34 12.25
N ALA A 95 -6.69 -1.70 12.26
CA ALA A 95 -7.62 -1.72 13.38
C ALA A 95 -8.16 -3.13 13.71
N ARG A 96 -8.16 -4.04 12.74
CA ARG A 96 -8.58 -5.44 12.90
C ARG A 96 -7.48 -6.35 13.47
N LEU A 97 -6.23 -5.88 13.57
CA LEU A 97 -5.14 -6.69 14.09
C LEU A 97 -5.21 -6.83 15.62
N PRO A 98 -5.41 -8.04 16.16
CA PRO A 98 -5.36 -8.25 17.59
C PRO A 98 -3.93 -8.05 18.11
N GLY A 99 -3.77 -7.19 19.12
CA GLY A 99 -2.49 -6.99 19.82
C GLY A 99 -1.63 -5.82 19.33
N LEU A 100 -2.08 -5.04 18.34
CA LEU A 100 -1.47 -3.76 18.00
C LEU A 100 -1.93 -2.68 19.01
N ASP A 101 -1.35 -2.73 20.21
CA ASP A 101 -1.62 -1.76 21.27
C ASP A 101 -0.70 -0.53 21.10
N ALA A 102 -1.24 0.55 20.57
CA ALA A 102 -0.53 1.83 20.44
C ALA A 102 0.03 2.32 21.78
N GLY A 103 -0.66 2.06 22.90
CA GLY A 103 -0.20 2.38 24.25
C GLY A 103 1.03 1.58 24.67
N ARG A 104 1.15 0.32 24.22
CA ARG A 104 2.36 -0.49 24.40
C ARG A 104 3.54 0.05 23.59
N GLY A 105 3.28 0.53 22.37
CA GLY A 105 4.28 1.22 21.55
C GLY A 105 4.85 2.46 22.25
N ASP A 106 3.97 3.32 22.76
CA ASP A 106 4.37 4.53 23.49
C ASP A 106 5.10 4.23 24.80
N ALA A 107 4.75 3.13 25.48
CA ALA A 107 5.43 2.68 26.68
C ALA A 107 6.86 2.21 26.36
N LEU A 108 7.05 1.43 25.30
CA LEU A 108 8.37 1.00 24.82
C LEU A 108 9.24 2.18 24.41
N LEU A 109 8.69 3.15 23.67
CA LEU A 109 9.42 4.37 23.28
C LEU A 109 9.85 5.20 24.50
N ARG A 110 9.01 5.30 25.52
CA ARG A 110 9.37 5.97 26.79
C ARG A 110 10.47 5.22 27.53
N GLN A 111 10.40 3.89 27.57
CA GLN A 111 11.41 3.06 28.22
C GLN A 111 12.77 3.18 27.52
N MET A 112 12.79 3.05 26.18
CA MET A 112 14.03 3.22 25.40
C MET A 112 14.66 4.60 25.61
N ARG A 113 13.86 5.67 25.72
CA ARG A 113 14.38 7.02 26.01
C ARG A 113 14.96 7.16 27.41
N ALA A 114 14.45 6.41 28.38
CA ALA A 114 14.95 6.40 29.74
C ALA A 114 16.26 5.58 29.88
N ASP A 115 16.45 4.56 29.03
CA ASP A 115 17.61 3.66 29.05
C ASP A 115 18.88 4.23 28.33
N VAL A 116 18.84 5.45 27.76
CA VAL A 116 20.00 6.13 27.11
C VAL A 116 20.79 7.02 28.09
N HIS A 117 20.81 6.68 29.38
CA HIS A 117 21.60 7.38 30.42
C HIS A 117 22.44 6.37 31.21
#